data_AF-A0A7V5KHY9-F1
#
_entry.id   AF-A0A7V5KHY9-F1
#
_cell.length_a   1.000
_cell.length_b   1.000
_cell.length_c   1.000
_cell.angle_alpha   90.00
_cell.angle_beta   90.00
_cell.angle_gamma   90.00
#
_symmetry.space_group_name_H-M   'P 1'
#
loop_
_entity.id
_entity.type
_entity.pdbx_description
1 polymer ?
#
loop_
_entity_poly.entity_id
_entity_poly.type
_entity_poly.pdbx_seq_one_letter_code
_entity_poly.pdbx_strand_id
1 'polypeptide(L)'
;MLESAAQLCTHVCRLGLFLVAAYGAGRFYPRYGWRELPWFKRNLLALINGLGWLGFLALLAGLIRLLTPTVMKVILGSSLVYGIYRLRSELRGLSSKSFVWNRLPRLYFGLIALSILAGLNVILGALAPDAAQDSLWYHLACARAWLWWHAPYAWPTVYPSAHTTHASLLYAFCLSWGDEIDCSLLYAATGFFTFAIAAHYASEWYGSRAAVWTWFLCATAYATYVWFVPINTGNDLTAAMFATAGILGTISFLTRCPSNNIRRIELRFAALALGWGSVTKLTVAGYALLPVWMLLVLVYLAKLWRNGHGKTNIAGHNIVCIGMKELFGFLALSLFPFFLWSLRNLSYGSGSPFFPMFRDLLPVKPEFEIVRRNMAINTLYPLSLHGGLSALASLPSKLQYAAMARSPGFL
;
A
#
# COMPACT_ATOMS: atom_id res chain seq x y z
N MET A 1 0.17 22.13 28.36
CA MET A 1 1.45 22.07 27.62
C MET A 1 2.29 20.84 27.94
N LEU A 2 2.49 20.47 29.22
CA LEU A 2 3.24 19.25 29.56
C LEU A 2 2.49 17.96 29.20
N GLU A 3 1.19 17.89 29.46
CA GLU A 3 0.35 16.72 29.11
C GLU A 3 0.29 16.48 27.61
N SER A 4 0.15 17.55 26.80
CA SER A 4 0.15 17.46 25.34
C SER A 4 1.50 16.97 24.78
N ALA A 5 2.62 17.35 25.41
CA ALA A 5 3.94 16.87 25.01
C ALA A 5 4.13 15.37 25.34
N ALA A 6 3.67 14.93 26.52
CA ALA A 6 3.72 13.52 26.91
C ALA A 6 2.84 12.63 26.01
N GLN A 7 1.65 13.09 25.63
CA GLN A 7 0.78 12.38 24.67
C GLN A 7 1.45 12.27 23.30
N LEU A 8 2.01 13.37 22.78
CA LEU A 8 2.75 13.37 21.52
C LEU A 8 3.89 12.34 21.53
N CYS A 9 4.72 12.36 22.56
CA CYS A 9 5.81 11.38 22.71
C CYS A 9 5.27 9.95 22.72
N THR A 10 4.15 9.70 23.40
CA THR A 10 3.53 8.38 23.47
C THR A 10 3.12 7.86 22.09
N HIS A 11 2.41 8.68 21.30
CA HIS A 11 1.97 8.30 19.96
C HIS A 11 3.15 8.07 19.00
N VAL A 12 4.14 8.96 19.02
CA VAL A 12 5.36 8.81 18.20
C VAL A 12 6.14 7.55 18.58
N CYS A 13 6.25 7.24 19.87
CA CYS A 13 6.89 6.02 20.34
C CYS A 13 6.12 4.77 19.88
N ARG A 14 4.79 4.75 20.00
CA ARG A 14 3.96 3.63 19.53
C ARG A 14 4.09 3.43 18.03
N LEU A 15 4.04 4.50 17.22
CA LEU A 15 4.30 4.42 15.79
C LEU A 15 5.68 3.84 15.51
N GLY A 16 6.72 4.34 16.18
CA GLY A 16 8.08 3.81 16.05
C GLY A 16 8.18 2.32 16.31
N LEU A 17 7.57 1.84 17.42
CA LEU A 17 7.50 0.42 17.75
C LEU A 17 6.72 -0.37 16.69
N PHE A 18 5.61 0.16 16.18
CA PHE A 18 4.84 -0.47 15.10
C PHE A 18 5.68 -0.65 13.84
N LEU A 19 6.43 0.39 13.45
CA LEU A 19 7.29 0.36 12.27
C LEU A 19 8.45 -0.62 12.45
N VAL A 20 9.04 -0.73 13.65
CA VAL A 20 10.05 -1.77 13.92
C VAL A 20 9.45 -3.17 13.85
N ALA A 21 8.22 -3.36 14.32
CA ALA A 21 7.51 -4.62 14.19
C ALA A 21 7.21 -4.97 12.73
N ALA A 22 6.73 -4.01 11.93
CA ALA A 22 6.53 -4.17 10.50
C ALA A 22 7.85 -4.54 9.81
N TYR A 23 8.94 -3.80 10.08
CA TYR A 23 10.27 -4.16 9.61
C TYR A 23 10.64 -5.62 9.96
N GLY A 24 10.43 -6.04 11.21
CA GLY A 24 10.64 -7.42 11.63
C GLY A 24 9.84 -8.43 10.80
N ALA A 25 8.54 -8.23 10.66
CA ALA A 25 7.65 -9.09 9.88
C ALA A 25 8.12 -9.24 8.43
N GLY A 26 8.47 -8.13 7.77
CA GLY A 26 8.92 -8.15 6.37
C GLY A 26 10.35 -8.67 6.17
N ARG A 27 11.19 -8.68 7.21
CA ARG A 27 12.50 -9.38 7.21
C ARG A 27 12.37 -10.88 7.45
N PHE A 28 11.27 -11.32 8.07
CA PHE A 28 11.03 -12.74 8.34
C PHE A 28 10.46 -13.43 7.10
N TYR A 29 9.42 -12.85 6.48
CA TYR A 29 8.68 -13.45 5.38
C TYR A 29 8.80 -12.61 4.10
N PRO A 30 9.11 -13.21 2.94
CA PRO A 30 10.07 -14.30 2.67
C PRO A 30 11.52 -13.82 2.70
N ARG A 31 12.48 -14.74 2.89
CA ARG A 31 13.93 -14.44 2.83
C ARG A 31 14.39 -14.29 1.37
N TYR A 32 14.05 -13.19 0.70
CA TYR A 32 14.35 -12.96 -0.72
C TYR A 32 15.79 -12.59 -1.04
N GLY A 33 16.80 -13.24 -0.44
CA GLY A 33 18.19 -12.85 -0.73
C GLY A 33 18.48 -11.39 -0.38
N TRP A 34 17.73 -10.81 0.57
CA TRP A 34 17.76 -9.39 0.95
C TRP A 34 19.16 -8.80 1.12
N ARG A 35 20.15 -9.62 1.50
CA ARG A 35 21.54 -9.23 1.69
C ARG A 35 22.18 -8.60 0.44
N GLU A 36 21.68 -8.93 -0.75
CA GLU A 36 22.18 -8.38 -2.02
C GLU A 36 21.72 -6.94 -2.29
N LEU A 37 20.66 -6.48 -1.62
CA LEU A 37 20.15 -5.12 -1.80
C LEU A 37 20.96 -4.11 -0.98
N PRO A 38 21.12 -2.86 -1.48
CA PRO A 38 21.68 -1.75 -0.70
C PRO A 38 20.93 -1.59 0.63
N TRP A 39 21.66 -1.25 1.70
CA TRP A 39 21.14 -1.22 3.08
C TRP A 39 19.82 -0.44 3.20
N PHE A 40 19.77 0.78 2.68
CA PHE A 40 18.58 1.62 2.74
C PHE A 40 17.39 0.99 2.00
N LYS A 41 17.60 0.57 0.75
CA LYS A 41 16.59 -0.09 -0.08
C LYS A 41 16.04 -1.33 0.62
N ARG A 42 16.93 -2.18 1.10
CA ARG A 42 16.59 -3.40 1.82
C ARG A 42 15.66 -3.13 2.99
N ASN A 43 15.99 -2.13 3.81
CA ASN A 43 15.23 -1.84 5.02
C ASN A 43 13.89 -1.17 4.72
N LEU A 44 13.85 -0.29 3.72
CA LEU A 44 12.62 0.31 3.24
C LEU A 44 11.66 -0.73 2.65
N LEU A 45 12.13 -1.59 1.74
CA LEU A 45 11.30 -2.65 1.16
C LEU A 45 10.87 -3.68 2.21
N ALA A 46 11.72 -4.00 3.18
CA ALA A 46 11.33 -4.87 4.29
C ALA A 46 10.23 -4.24 5.14
N LEU A 47 10.28 -2.94 5.42
CA LEU A 47 9.22 -2.24 6.15
C LEU A 47 7.88 -2.29 5.41
N ILE A 48 7.87 -1.96 4.12
CA ILE A 48 6.67 -1.98 3.26
C ILE A 48 6.08 -3.39 3.16
N ASN A 49 6.92 -4.39 2.86
CA ASN A 49 6.50 -5.78 2.83
C ASN A 49 5.95 -6.24 4.19
N GLY A 50 6.56 -5.75 5.27
CA GLY A 50 6.13 -5.97 6.64
C GLY A 50 4.72 -5.49 6.95
N LEU A 51 4.35 -4.29 6.49
CA LEU A 51 2.98 -3.80 6.55
C LEU A 51 2.02 -4.70 5.74
N GLY A 52 2.47 -5.23 4.60
CA GLY A 52 1.76 -6.28 3.88
C GLY A 52 1.50 -7.52 4.75
N TRP A 53 2.55 -8.07 5.36
CA TRP A 53 2.43 -9.28 6.19
C TRP A 53 1.65 -9.08 7.49
N LEU A 54 1.76 -7.94 8.17
CA LEU A 54 1.00 -7.69 9.40
C LEU A 54 -0.50 -7.70 9.12
N GLY A 55 -0.97 -6.97 8.10
CA GLY A 55 -2.39 -7.00 7.72
C GLY A 55 -2.84 -8.39 7.28
N PHE A 56 -1.95 -9.14 6.63
CA PHE A 56 -2.22 -10.53 6.25
C PHE A 56 -2.39 -11.45 7.46
N LEU A 57 -1.51 -11.35 8.45
CA LEU A 57 -1.60 -12.15 9.68
C LEU A 57 -2.86 -11.77 10.50
N ALA A 58 -3.24 -10.50 10.52
CA ALA A 58 -4.52 -10.08 11.09
C ALA A 58 -5.71 -10.70 10.36
N LEU A 59 -5.69 -10.73 9.02
CA LEU A 59 -6.73 -11.41 8.24
C LEU A 59 -6.83 -12.89 8.64
N LEU A 60 -5.71 -13.61 8.67
CA LEU A 60 -5.69 -15.03 9.05
C LEU A 60 -6.22 -15.26 10.46
N ALA A 61 -5.76 -14.49 11.45
CA ALA A 61 -6.27 -14.55 12.81
C ALA A 61 -7.79 -14.32 12.84
N GLY A 62 -8.25 -13.35 12.06
CA GLY A 62 -9.66 -13.05 11.92
C GLY A 62 -10.51 -14.15 11.27
N LEU A 63 -9.99 -14.85 10.27
CA LEU A 63 -10.69 -15.96 9.63
C LEU A 63 -10.98 -17.11 10.62
N ILE A 64 -10.09 -17.31 11.60
CA ILE A 64 -10.27 -18.29 12.69
C ILE A 64 -10.87 -17.67 13.97
N ARG A 65 -11.46 -16.48 13.88
CA ARG A 65 -12.11 -15.75 15.00
C ARG A 65 -11.19 -15.40 16.18
N LEU A 66 -9.90 -15.20 15.90
CA LEU A 66 -8.88 -14.81 16.86
C LEU A 66 -8.41 -13.37 16.70
N LEU A 67 -9.16 -12.49 16.02
CA LEU A 67 -8.82 -11.07 15.90
C LEU A 67 -9.11 -10.31 17.21
N THR A 68 -8.44 -10.70 18.29
CA THR A 68 -8.54 -10.08 19.61
C THR A 68 -7.37 -9.11 19.83
N PRO A 69 -7.52 -8.09 20.70
CA PRO A 69 -6.41 -7.21 21.05
C PRO A 69 -5.17 -7.98 21.57
N THR A 70 -5.38 -9.07 22.31
CA THR A 70 -4.30 -9.92 22.84
C THR A 70 -3.51 -10.59 21.71
N VAL A 71 -4.20 -11.21 20.74
CA VAL A 71 -3.52 -11.87 19.60
C VAL A 71 -2.81 -10.84 18.72
N MET A 72 -3.41 -9.66 18.49
CA MET A 72 -2.74 -8.58 17.77
C MET A 72 -1.45 -8.13 18.45
N LYS A 73 -1.47 -7.96 19.79
CA LYS A 73 -0.27 -7.63 20.57
C LYS A 73 0.80 -8.73 20.51
N VAL A 74 0.41 -10.02 20.49
CA VAL A 74 1.36 -11.14 20.36
C VAL A 74 2.04 -11.15 18.98
N ILE A 75 1.26 -10.97 17.90
CA ILE A 75 1.80 -10.89 16.54
C ILE A 75 2.74 -9.69 16.41
N LEU A 76 2.33 -8.54 16.94
CA LEU A 76 3.13 -7.32 16.90
C LEU A 76 4.39 -7.43 17.76
N GLY A 77 4.28 -7.96 18.98
CA GLY A 77 5.39 -8.14 19.91
C GLY A 77 6.44 -9.13 19.42
N SER A 78 6.02 -10.27 18.86
CA SER A 78 6.95 -11.24 18.25
C SER A 78 7.69 -10.64 17.04
N SER A 79 6.98 -9.90 16.20
CA SER A 79 7.57 -9.17 15.07
C SER A 79 8.52 -8.06 15.52
N LEU A 80 8.16 -7.34 16.59
CA LEU A 80 8.98 -6.29 17.23
C LEU A 80 10.30 -6.86 17.77
N VAL A 81 10.25 -7.96 18.54
CA VAL A 81 11.45 -8.61 19.08
C VAL A 81 12.40 -9.01 17.96
N TYR A 82 11.88 -9.63 16.89
CA TYR A 82 12.69 -9.99 15.73
C TYR A 82 13.21 -8.76 14.97
N GLY A 83 12.40 -7.70 14.85
CA GLY A 83 12.79 -6.41 14.27
C GLY A 83 13.95 -5.76 15.02
N ILE A 84 13.88 -5.68 16.36
CA ILE A 84 14.94 -5.16 17.23
C ILE A 84 16.22 -5.99 17.07
N TYR A 85 16.11 -7.32 17.12
CA TYR A 85 17.25 -8.23 16.93
C TYR A 85 17.94 -7.97 15.58
N ARG A 86 17.15 -7.83 14.50
CA ARG A 86 17.67 -7.57 13.16
C ARG A 86 18.28 -6.17 13.04
N LEU A 87 17.61 -5.12 13.50
CA LEU A 87 18.15 -3.76 13.48
C LEU A 87 19.47 -3.68 14.23
N ARG A 88 19.56 -4.29 15.43
CA ARG A 88 20.81 -4.34 16.21
C ARG A 88 21.94 -5.01 15.42
N SER A 89 21.66 -6.12 14.73
CA SER A 89 22.65 -6.81 13.90
C SER A 89 23.11 -5.96 12.71
N GLU A 90 22.21 -5.18 12.10
CA GLU A 90 22.54 -4.32 10.97
C GLU A 90 23.29 -3.05 11.40
N LEU A 91 22.91 -2.45 12.52
CA LEU A 91 23.58 -1.29 13.11
C LEU A 91 25.03 -1.60 13.51
N ARG A 92 25.30 -2.82 14.01
CA ARG A 92 26.68 -3.27 14.27
C ARG A 92 27.51 -3.44 13.00
N GLY A 93 26.87 -3.73 11.87
CA GLY A 93 27.53 -3.90 10.57
C GLY A 93 27.68 -2.61 9.77
N LEU A 94 27.09 -1.50 10.25
CA LEU A 94 27.28 -0.16 9.67
C LEU A 94 28.69 0.34 10.04
N SER A 95 29.70 -0.18 9.34
CA SER A 95 30.96 0.55 9.15
C SER A 95 30.63 1.95 8.65
N SER A 96 31.36 2.96 9.14
CA SER A 96 31.21 4.40 8.88
C SER A 96 31.45 4.79 7.41
N LYS A 97 30.80 4.09 6.46
CA LYS A 97 30.64 4.54 5.09
C LYS A 97 29.80 5.81 5.15
N SER A 98 30.51 6.92 5.32
CA SER A 98 29.99 8.28 5.30
C SER A 98 29.02 8.39 4.14
N PHE A 99 27.75 8.63 4.46
CA PHE A 99 26.81 9.13 3.48
C PHE A 99 27.42 10.43 2.95
N VAL A 100 27.81 10.45 1.67
CA VAL A 100 28.57 11.57 1.09
C VAL A 100 27.60 12.74 0.84
N TRP A 101 27.12 13.36 1.93
CA TRP A 101 26.37 14.62 1.92
C TRP A 101 27.27 15.80 1.53
N ASN A 102 28.59 15.66 1.67
CA ASN A 102 29.60 16.71 1.54
C ASN A 102 29.73 17.30 0.11
N ARG A 103 28.92 16.88 -0.86
CA ARG A 103 28.92 17.41 -2.23
C ARG A 103 27.61 18.06 -2.67
N LEU A 104 26.62 18.22 -1.78
CA LEU A 104 25.38 18.90 -2.14
C LEU A 104 25.52 20.43 -2.05
N PRO A 105 25.14 21.18 -3.11
CA PRO A 105 25.04 22.64 -3.04
C PRO A 105 24.14 23.11 -1.89
N ARG A 106 24.44 24.30 -1.34
CA ARG A 106 23.67 24.92 -0.23
C ARG A 106 22.16 24.94 -0.45
N LEU A 107 21.72 25.15 -1.70
CA LEU A 107 20.32 25.12 -2.09
C LEU A 107 19.59 23.83 -1.66
N TYR A 108 20.24 22.67 -1.76
CA TYR A 108 19.62 21.39 -1.41
C TYR A 108 19.40 21.23 0.11
N PHE A 109 20.23 21.87 0.94
CA PHE A 109 19.96 21.92 2.39
C PHE A 109 18.69 22.73 2.68
N GLY A 110 18.47 23.82 1.95
CA GLY A 110 17.21 24.57 2.01
C GLY A 110 16.00 23.71 1.63
N LEU A 111 16.09 22.96 0.52
CA LEU A 111 15.01 22.06 0.08
C LEU A 111 14.73 20.94 1.10
N ILE A 112 15.78 20.36 1.69
CA ILE A 112 15.64 19.36 2.75
C ILE A 112 14.97 19.96 3.98
N ALA A 113 15.39 21.14 4.42
CA ALA A 113 14.77 21.84 5.55
C ALA A 113 13.27 22.12 5.29
N LEU A 114 12.93 22.63 4.11
CA LEU A 114 11.53 22.84 3.71
C LEU A 114 10.72 21.54 3.69
N SER A 115 11.33 20.44 3.27
CA SER A 115 10.69 19.13 3.25
C SER A 115 10.46 18.58 4.66
N ILE A 116 11.38 18.84 5.59
CA ILE A 116 11.21 18.51 7.01
C ILE A 116 10.06 19.33 7.58
N LEU A 117 9.99 20.64 7.32
CA LEU A 117 8.87 21.49 7.77
C LEU A 117 7.53 21.03 7.19
N ALA A 118 7.49 20.70 5.89
CA ALA A 118 6.31 20.13 5.25
C ALA A 118 5.90 18.80 5.89
N GLY A 119 6.86 17.92 6.19
CA GLY A 119 6.61 16.66 6.88
C GLY A 119 6.11 16.86 8.32
N LEU A 120 6.66 17.83 9.05
CA LEU A 120 6.16 18.20 10.38
C LEU A 120 4.72 18.71 10.31
N ASN A 121 4.35 19.51 9.31
CA ASN A 121 2.97 19.94 9.10
C ASN A 121 2.00 18.76 8.91
N VAL A 122 2.41 17.76 8.12
CA VAL A 122 1.63 16.52 7.94
C VAL A 122 1.48 15.76 9.26
N ILE A 123 2.56 15.62 10.03
CA ILE A 123 2.52 14.95 11.34
C ILE A 123 1.59 15.70 12.30
N LEU A 124 1.67 17.03 12.35
CA LEU A 124 0.75 17.85 13.13
C LEU A 124 -0.71 17.65 12.71
N GLY A 125 -0.97 17.59 11.40
CA GLY A 125 -2.29 17.27 10.88
C GLY A 125 -2.78 15.86 11.21
N ALA A 126 -1.88 14.89 11.40
CA ALA A 126 -2.22 13.51 11.80
C ALA A 126 -2.45 13.35 13.31
N LEU A 127 -2.05 14.33 14.12
CA LEU A 127 -2.30 14.37 15.55
C LEU A 127 -3.67 14.99 15.89
N ALA A 128 -4.30 15.66 14.93
CA ALA A 128 -5.66 16.12 15.10
C ALA A 128 -6.62 14.91 15.20
N PRO A 129 -7.68 15.00 16.03
CA PRO A 129 -8.73 13.99 16.05
C PRO A 129 -9.33 13.80 14.67
N ASP A 130 -9.66 12.55 14.34
CA ASP A 130 -10.21 12.23 13.04
C ASP A 130 -11.66 12.68 12.94
N ALA A 131 -11.97 13.47 11.92
CA ALA A 131 -13.31 14.01 11.69
C ALA A 131 -13.84 13.67 10.28
N ALA A 132 -13.07 12.96 9.45
CA ALA A 132 -13.54 12.62 8.12
C ALA A 132 -14.60 11.53 8.17
N GLN A 133 -15.70 11.74 7.44
CA GLN A 133 -16.78 10.79 7.33
C GLN A 133 -16.29 9.40 6.91
N ASP A 134 -15.45 9.30 5.88
CA ASP A 134 -14.93 8.02 5.37
C ASP A 134 -14.07 7.28 6.40
N SER A 135 -13.22 8.04 7.10
CA SER A 135 -12.36 7.51 8.15
C SER A 135 -13.19 6.92 9.29
N LEU A 136 -14.09 7.73 9.85
CA LEU A 136 -14.92 7.36 10.99
C LEU A 136 -15.89 6.25 10.62
N TRP A 137 -16.56 6.36 9.47
CA TRP A 137 -17.64 5.45 9.10
C TRP A 137 -17.12 4.05 8.76
N TYR A 138 -15.96 3.92 8.11
CA TYR A 138 -15.54 2.60 7.67
C TYR A 138 -14.07 2.22 7.77
N HIS A 139 -13.13 3.14 7.90
CA HIS A 139 -11.76 2.72 8.19
C HIS A 139 -11.58 2.36 9.66
N LEU A 140 -11.97 3.26 10.56
CA LEU A 140 -11.87 3.07 12.00
C LEU A 140 -13.00 2.22 12.54
N ALA A 141 -14.24 2.47 12.16
CA ALA A 141 -15.36 1.72 12.69
C ALA A 141 -15.31 0.24 12.28
N CYS A 142 -14.93 -0.11 11.05
CA CYS A 142 -14.74 -1.53 10.67
C CYS A 142 -13.62 -2.18 11.48
N ALA A 143 -12.49 -1.51 11.69
CA ALA A 143 -11.39 -2.06 12.48
C ALA A 143 -11.82 -2.32 13.94
N ARG A 144 -12.53 -1.37 14.58
CA ARG A 144 -13.10 -1.53 15.92
C ARG A 144 -14.10 -2.68 15.99
N ALA A 145 -15.02 -2.73 15.03
CA ALA A 145 -15.99 -3.80 14.87
C ALA A 145 -15.33 -5.18 14.77
N TRP A 146 -14.30 -5.33 13.94
CA TRP A 146 -13.63 -6.61 13.77
C TRP A 146 -12.89 -7.04 15.03
N LEU A 147 -12.30 -6.10 15.78
CA LEU A 147 -11.71 -6.40 17.09
C LEU A 147 -12.78 -6.84 18.10
N TRP A 148 -13.93 -6.16 18.11
CA TRP A 148 -15.04 -6.44 19.02
C TRP A 148 -15.66 -7.82 18.77
N TRP A 149 -15.91 -8.16 17.51
CA TRP A 149 -16.50 -9.44 17.11
C TRP A 149 -15.47 -10.53 16.76
N HIS A 150 -14.18 -10.20 16.91
CA HIS A 150 -13.02 -11.06 16.64
C HIS A 150 -12.93 -11.60 15.20
N ALA A 151 -13.68 -11.02 14.26
CA ALA A 151 -13.78 -11.50 12.89
C ALA A 151 -13.87 -10.34 11.87
N PRO A 152 -13.10 -10.40 10.76
CA PRO A 152 -12.97 -9.33 9.78
C PRO A 152 -14.14 -9.30 8.79
N TYR A 153 -15.27 -9.93 9.14
CA TYR A 153 -16.50 -10.02 8.36
C TYR A 153 -17.75 -9.80 9.22
N ALA A 154 -17.59 -9.48 10.51
CA ALA A 154 -18.68 -9.46 11.47
C ALA A 154 -19.61 -8.25 11.39
N TRP A 155 -19.37 -7.29 10.49
CA TRP A 155 -20.24 -6.12 10.31
C TRP A 155 -20.87 -6.01 8.92
N PRO A 156 -21.55 -7.07 8.45
CA PRO A 156 -22.01 -7.20 7.06
C PRO A 156 -22.97 -6.08 6.59
N THR A 157 -23.62 -5.42 7.54
CA THR A 157 -24.57 -4.33 7.29
C THR A 157 -23.91 -3.00 6.91
N VAL A 158 -22.59 -2.85 7.15
CA VAL A 158 -21.82 -1.67 6.73
C VAL A 158 -21.11 -2.00 5.41
N TYR A 159 -21.61 -1.45 4.31
CA TYR A 159 -21.14 -1.71 2.94
C TYR A 159 -19.61 -1.78 2.80
N PRO A 160 -18.84 -0.82 3.33
CA PRO A 160 -17.38 -0.86 3.29
C PRO A 160 -16.70 -2.08 3.94
N SER A 161 -17.34 -2.71 4.93
CA SER A 161 -16.80 -3.88 5.63
C SER A 161 -16.65 -5.09 4.70
N ALA A 162 -17.34 -5.08 3.56
CA ALA A 162 -17.27 -6.12 2.55
C ALA A 162 -16.03 -6.01 1.63
N HIS A 163 -15.40 -4.84 1.54
CA HIS A 163 -14.29 -4.63 0.61
C HIS A 163 -12.97 -5.17 1.16
N THR A 164 -12.05 -5.43 0.22
CA THR A 164 -10.65 -5.65 0.56
C THR A 164 -10.08 -4.37 1.17
N THR A 165 -9.84 -4.42 2.48
CA THR A 165 -9.52 -3.25 3.30
C THR A 165 -8.31 -3.57 4.17
N HIS A 166 -7.22 -3.95 3.52
CA HIS A 166 -5.95 -4.28 4.20
C HIS A 166 -5.45 -3.17 5.13
N ALA A 167 -5.65 -1.89 4.75
CA ALA A 167 -5.33 -0.76 5.62
C ALA A 167 -6.11 -0.79 6.94
N SER A 168 -7.40 -1.14 6.91
CA SER A 168 -8.23 -1.25 8.13
C SER A 168 -7.77 -2.38 9.05
N LEU A 169 -7.20 -3.48 8.51
CA LEU A 169 -6.59 -4.52 9.34
C LEU A 169 -5.32 -4.03 10.04
N LEU A 170 -4.57 -3.12 9.42
CA LEU A 170 -3.44 -2.46 10.08
C LEU A 170 -3.92 -1.54 11.21
N TYR A 171 -5.03 -0.84 11.01
CA TYR A 171 -5.66 -0.04 12.07
C TYR A 171 -6.14 -0.88 13.25
N ALA A 172 -6.53 -2.14 13.04
CA ALA A 172 -6.85 -3.04 14.15
C ALA A 172 -5.65 -3.26 15.09
N PHE A 173 -4.41 -3.25 14.59
CA PHE A 173 -3.24 -3.26 15.47
C PHE A 173 -3.11 -1.94 16.24
N CYS A 174 -3.19 -0.79 15.57
CA CYS A 174 -3.11 0.52 16.22
C CYS A 174 -4.21 0.71 17.29
N LEU A 175 -5.42 0.23 17.05
CA LEU A 175 -6.52 0.30 18.01
C LEU A 175 -6.38 -0.72 19.15
N SER A 176 -5.62 -1.80 18.99
CA SER A 176 -5.45 -2.82 20.04
C SER A 176 -4.61 -2.35 21.23
N TRP A 177 -3.74 -1.36 21.02
CA TRP A 177 -2.74 -0.88 22.00
C TRP A 177 -2.69 0.65 22.12
N GLY A 178 -3.55 1.35 21.38
CA GLY A 178 -3.55 2.79 21.19
C GLY A 178 -4.92 3.30 20.75
N ASP A 179 -4.97 4.35 19.93
CA ASP A 179 -6.22 4.98 19.50
C ASP A 179 -6.21 5.38 18.01
N GLU A 180 -7.16 6.22 17.61
CA GLU A 180 -7.30 6.71 16.24
C GLU A 180 -6.17 7.63 15.78
N ILE A 181 -5.50 8.34 16.68
CA ILE A 181 -4.33 9.15 16.34
C ILE A 181 -3.19 8.23 15.89
N ASP A 182 -3.02 7.09 16.56
CA ASP A 182 -2.03 6.07 16.16
C ASP A 182 -2.33 5.51 14.75
N CYS A 183 -3.61 5.44 14.34
CA CYS A 183 -4.02 5.06 12.99
C CYS A 183 -3.71 6.16 11.96
N SER A 184 -4.00 7.42 12.27
CA SER A 184 -3.74 8.57 11.39
C SER A 184 -2.24 8.78 11.18
N LEU A 185 -1.43 8.60 12.23
CA LEU A 185 0.03 8.61 12.14
C LEU A 185 0.56 7.46 11.28
N LEU A 186 0.00 6.25 11.39
CA LEU A 186 0.37 5.14 10.51
C LEU A 186 0.02 5.46 9.05
N TYR A 187 -1.15 6.05 8.80
CA TYR A 187 -1.56 6.49 7.47
C TYR A 187 -0.63 7.58 6.92
N ALA A 188 -0.22 8.54 7.74
CA ALA A 188 0.78 9.54 7.37
C ALA A 188 2.12 8.90 7.00
N ALA A 189 2.55 7.91 7.80
CA ALA A 189 3.79 7.17 7.56
C ALA A 189 3.79 6.45 6.21
N THR A 190 2.66 5.88 5.75
CA THR A 190 2.61 5.25 4.41
C THR A 190 2.76 6.28 3.28
N GLY A 191 2.27 7.52 3.47
CA GLY A 191 2.59 8.65 2.60
C GLY A 191 4.09 8.91 2.51
N PHE A 192 4.77 9.05 3.64
CA PHE A 192 6.23 9.25 3.67
C PHE A 192 7.01 8.06 3.06
N PHE A 193 6.55 6.82 3.25
CA PHE A 193 7.19 5.67 2.60
C PHE A 193 7.05 5.71 1.09
N THR A 194 5.91 6.17 0.57
CA THR A 194 5.74 6.42 -0.87
C THR A 194 6.84 7.35 -1.40
N PHE A 195 7.13 8.43 -0.67
CA PHE A 195 8.16 9.40 -1.07
C PHE A 195 9.56 8.82 -0.95
N ALA A 196 9.81 8.02 0.09
CA ALA A 196 11.10 7.37 0.32
C ALA A 196 11.44 6.41 -0.82
N ILE A 197 10.46 5.65 -1.30
CA ILE A 197 10.62 4.74 -2.41
C ILE A 197 10.87 5.53 -3.70
N ALA A 198 10.06 6.55 -3.97
CA ALA A 198 10.19 7.38 -5.17
C ALA A 198 11.56 8.08 -5.22
N ALA A 199 11.96 8.74 -4.12
CA ALA A 199 13.25 9.40 -3.99
C ALA A 199 14.42 8.42 -4.08
N HIS A 200 14.28 7.20 -3.54
CA HIS A 200 15.30 6.17 -3.66
C HIS A 200 15.52 5.75 -5.11
N TYR A 201 14.46 5.43 -5.86
CA TYR A 201 14.59 5.08 -7.27
C TYR A 201 15.06 6.26 -8.12
N ALA A 202 14.61 7.49 -7.82
CA ALA A 202 15.15 8.70 -8.44
C ALA A 202 16.66 8.85 -8.19
N SER A 203 17.14 8.52 -6.99
CA SER A 203 18.57 8.50 -6.67
C SER A 203 19.34 7.48 -7.49
N GLU A 204 18.77 6.29 -7.69
CA GLU A 204 19.42 5.21 -8.45
C GLU A 204 19.48 5.53 -9.95
N TRP A 205 18.45 6.18 -10.49
CA TRP A 205 18.35 6.44 -11.93
C TRP A 205 18.98 7.78 -12.36
N TYR A 206 18.88 8.81 -11.52
CA TYR A 206 19.22 10.18 -11.89
C TYR A 206 20.14 10.87 -10.86
N GLY A 207 20.59 10.15 -9.82
CA GLY A 207 21.51 10.65 -8.80
C GLY A 207 20.84 11.38 -7.63
N SER A 208 21.63 11.73 -6.62
CA SER A 208 21.14 12.27 -5.33
C SER A 208 20.36 13.57 -5.45
N ARG A 209 20.67 14.41 -6.45
CA ARG A 209 19.93 15.66 -6.71
C ARG A 209 18.48 15.40 -7.07
N ALA A 210 18.23 14.40 -7.90
CA ALA A 210 16.87 14.00 -8.27
C ALA A 210 16.12 13.48 -7.05
N ALA A 211 16.77 12.71 -6.18
CA ALA A 211 16.16 12.22 -4.94
C ALA A 211 15.69 13.36 -4.03
N VAL A 212 16.50 14.40 -3.84
CA VAL A 212 16.12 15.58 -3.03
C VAL A 212 14.94 16.31 -3.66
N TRP A 213 14.95 16.51 -4.98
CA TRP A 213 13.85 17.14 -5.69
C TRP A 213 12.56 16.31 -5.61
N THR A 214 12.64 14.99 -5.81
CA THR A 214 11.49 14.09 -5.67
C THR A 214 10.91 14.18 -4.26
N TRP A 215 11.76 14.12 -3.23
CA TRP A 215 11.30 14.23 -1.86
C TRP A 215 10.65 15.59 -1.58
N PHE A 216 11.27 16.69 -2.02
CA PHE A 216 10.73 18.04 -1.87
C PHE A 216 9.36 18.18 -2.54
N LEU A 217 9.23 17.82 -3.81
CA LEU A 217 7.97 17.93 -4.56
C LEU A 217 6.86 17.06 -3.95
N CYS A 218 7.19 15.84 -3.51
CA CYS A 218 6.22 14.98 -2.84
C CYS A 218 5.80 15.55 -1.47
N ALA A 219 6.77 16.00 -0.66
CA ALA A 219 6.50 16.54 0.67
C ALA A 219 5.67 17.83 0.61
N THR A 220 5.95 18.73 -0.33
CA THR A 220 5.16 19.95 -0.51
C THR A 220 3.76 19.64 -1.03
N ALA A 221 3.61 18.77 -2.03
CA ALA A 221 2.30 18.34 -2.51
C ALA A 221 1.47 17.72 -1.37
N TYR A 222 2.09 16.92 -0.52
CA TYR A 222 1.41 16.29 0.60
C TYR A 222 1.03 17.29 1.69
N ALA A 223 1.93 18.19 2.07
CA ALA A 223 1.64 19.23 3.05
C ALA A 223 0.54 20.20 2.58
N THR A 224 0.50 20.53 1.29
CA THR A 224 -0.57 21.36 0.71
C THR A 224 -1.93 20.67 0.83
N TYR A 225 -1.99 19.34 0.64
CA TYR A 225 -3.24 18.60 0.85
C TYR A 225 -3.70 18.67 2.32
N VAL A 226 -2.76 18.53 3.26
CA VAL A 226 -3.06 18.58 4.70
C VAL A 226 -3.51 19.96 5.20
N TRP A 227 -3.12 21.03 4.50
CA TRP A 227 -3.55 22.39 4.84
C TRP A 227 -5.08 22.53 4.81
N PHE A 228 -5.75 21.87 3.87
CA PHE A 228 -7.20 21.98 3.70
C PHE A 228 -7.97 20.96 4.53
N VAL A 229 -7.39 19.78 4.76
CA VAL A 229 -8.03 18.68 5.47
C VAL A 229 -6.97 17.99 6.32
N PRO A 230 -7.13 17.91 7.66
CA PRO A 230 -6.23 17.13 8.52
C PRO A 230 -6.01 15.71 7.99
N ILE A 231 -4.90 15.07 8.38
CA ILE A 231 -4.67 13.69 7.97
C ILE A 231 -5.67 12.81 8.71
N ASN A 232 -6.65 12.33 7.96
CA ASN A 232 -7.64 11.37 8.42
C ASN A 232 -7.30 9.97 7.90
N THR A 233 -7.63 8.93 8.66
CA THR A 233 -7.35 7.56 8.25
C THR A 233 -8.05 7.19 6.95
N GLY A 234 -7.35 6.43 6.12
CA GLY A 234 -7.78 6.11 4.77
C GLY A 234 -7.06 4.90 4.23
N ASN A 235 -7.39 4.49 3.01
CA ASN A 235 -6.61 3.45 2.32
C ASN A 235 -5.78 3.97 1.16
N ASP A 236 -5.93 5.24 0.76
CA ASP A 236 -5.28 5.78 -0.44
C ASP A 236 -3.76 5.86 -0.32
N LEU A 237 -3.21 6.40 0.76
CA LEU A 237 -1.75 6.48 0.94
C LEU A 237 -1.10 5.11 1.10
N THR A 238 -1.78 4.18 1.77
CA THR A 238 -1.31 2.79 1.89
C THR A 238 -1.34 2.09 0.52
N ALA A 239 -2.38 2.29 -0.26
CA ALA A 239 -2.49 1.80 -1.63
C ALA A 239 -1.43 2.42 -2.55
N ALA A 240 -1.21 3.74 -2.45
CA ALA A 240 -0.19 4.48 -3.19
C ALA A 240 1.22 3.97 -2.87
N MET A 241 1.54 3.78 -1.58
CA MET A 241 2.82 3.20 -1.15
C MET A 241 3.08 1.86 -1.84
N PHE A 242 2.13 0.94 -1.78
CA PHE A 242 2.24 -0.38 -2.42
C PHE A 242 2.32 -0.29 -3.95
N ALA A 243 1.47 0.51 -4.57
CA ALA A 243 1.46 0.71 -6.03
C ALA A 243 2.77 1.30 -6.53
N THR A 244 3.28 2.35 -5.88
CA THR A 244 4.57 2.99 -6.21
C THR A 244 5.73 2.02 -6.05
N ALA A 245 5.78 1.26 -4.95
CA ALA A 245 6.82 0.24 -4.74
C ALA A 245 6.79 -0.84 -5.85
N GLY A 246 5.58 -1.25 -6.21
CA GLY A 246 5.29 -2.20 -7.28
C GLY A 246 5.73 -1.73 -8.67
N ILE A 247 5.25 -0.55 -9.09
CA ILE A 247 5.53 0.02 -10.41
C ILE A 247 7.02 0.31 -10.56
N LEU A 248 7.64 1.02 -9.60
CA LEU A 248 9.05 1.38 -9.68
C LEU A 248 9.95 0.14 -9.58
N GLY A 249 9.58 -0.86 -8.78
CA GLY A 249 10.28 -2.15 -8.75
C GLY A 249 10.23 -2.90 -10.08
N THR A 250 9.07 -2.89 -10.76
CA THR A 250 8.94 -3.45 -12.11
C THR A 250 9.76 -2.66 -13.13
N ILE A 251 9.73 -1.34 -13.10
CA ILE A 251 10.53 -0.50 -14.01
C ILE A 251 12.02 -0.77 -13.79
N SER A 252 12.49 -0.81 -12.55
CA SER A 252 13.87 -1.17 -12.21
C SER A 252 14.24 -2.57 -12.71
N PHE A 253 13.33 -3.54 -12.59
CA PHE A 253 13.52 -4.85 -13.20
C PHE A 253 13.68 -4.77 -14.72
N LEU A 254 12.93 -3.89 -15.39
CA LEU A 254 12.95 -3.75 -16.84
C LEU A 254 14.12 -2.92 -17.37
N THR A 255 14.84 -2.18 -16.52
CA THR A 255 15.98 -1.35 -16.93
C THR A 255 17.35 -1.89 -16.49
N ARG A 256 17.40 -2.77 -15.47
CA ARG A 256 18.67 -3.34 -14.98
C ARG A 256 19.20 -4.49 -15.84
N CYS A 257 20.54 -4.66 -15.83
CA CYS A 257 21.22 -5.76 -16.51
C CYS A 257 20.69 -7.15 -16.10
N PRO A 258 20.49 -8.09 -17.05
CA PRO A 258 19.90 -9.41 -16.76
C PRO A 258 20.67 -10.30 -15.78
N SER A 259 21.99 -10.15 -15.68
CA SER A 259 22.85 -10.93 -14.79
C SER A 259 22.74 -10.54 -13.31
N ASN A 260 22.03 -9.46 -12.99
CA ASN A 260 21.97 -8.95 -11.63
C ASN A 260 20.89 -9.68 -10.79
N ASN A 261 21.27 -10.45 -9.77
CA ASN A 261 20.29 -11.10 -8.89
C ASN A 261 19.32 -10.11 -8.21
N ILE A 262 19.77 -8.87 -7.94
CA ILE A 262 18.94 -7.79 -7.41
C ILE A 262 17.67 -7.59 -8.24
N ARG A 263 17.77 -7.70 -9.57
CA ARG A 263 16.66 -7.58 -10.50
C ARG A 263 15.53 -8.56 -10.16
N ARG A 264 15.87 -9.83 -9.88
CA ARG A 264 14.87 -10.87 -9.55
C ARG A 264 14.22 -10.62 -8.19
N ILE A 265 14.99 -10.12 -7.22
CA ILE A 265 14.48 -9.77 -5.89
C ILE A 265 13.47 -8.63 -6.01
N GLU A 266 13.81 -7.59 -6.78
CA GLU A 266 12.93 -6.45 -7.04
C GLU A 266 11.63 -6.85 -7.73
N LEU A 267 11.68 -7.76 -8.71
CA LEU A 267 10.48 -8.26 -9.38
C LEU A 267 9.54 -9.00 -8.42
N ARG A 268 10.08 -9.86 -7.56
CA ARG A 268 9.29 -10.60 -6.56
C ARG A 268 8.66 -9.67 -5.54
N PHE A 269 9.42 -8.70 -5.06
CA PHE A 269 8.91 -7.67 -4.16
C PHE A 269 7.84 -6.81 -4.85
N ALA A 270 8.06 -6.41 -6.11
CA ALA A 270 7.09 -5.64 -6.89
C ALA A 270 5.77 -6.39 -7.07
N ALA A 271 5.83 -7.70 -7.36
CA ALA A 271 4.67 -8.56 -7.44
C ALA A 271 3.87 -8.56 -6.13
N LEU A 272 4.55 -8.82 -5.00
CA LEU A 272 3.91 -8.81 -3.69
C LEU A 272 3.34 -7.43 -3.34
N ALA A 273 4.08 -6.35 -3.58
CA ALA A 273 3.64 -5.00 -3.29
C ALA A 273 2.36 -4.66 -4.07
N LEU A 274 2.28 -4.97 -5.36
CA LEU A 274 1.05 -4.76 -6.13
C LEU A 274 -0.10 -5.65 -5.65
N GLY A 275 0.20 -6.87 -5.22
CA GLY A 275 -0.79 -7.75 -4.57
C GLY A 275 -1.31 -7.17 -3.26
N TRP A 276 -0.45 -6.65 -2.38
CA TRP A 276 -0.86 -5.97 -1.15
C TRP A 276 -1.65 -4.70 -1.45
N GLY A 277 -1.25 -3.95 -2.47
CA GLY A 277 -1.96 -2.76 -2.92
C GLY A 277 -3.36 -3.08 -3.45
N SER A 278 -3.53 -4.15 -4.24
CA SER A 278 -4.85 -4.54 -4.78
C SER A 278 -5.85 -4.94 -3.70
N VAL A 279 -5.37 -5.52 -2.59
CA VAL A 279 -6.21 -5.83 -1.42
C VAL A 279 -6.35 -4.68 -0.43
N THR A 280 -5.60 -3.59 -0.62
CA THR A 280 -5.78 -2.34 0.11
C THR A 280 -6.85 -1.48 -0.55
N LYS A 281 -6.79 -1.36 -1.89
CA LYS A 281 -7.77 -0.65 -2.71
C LYS A 281 -7.82 -1.26 -4.10
N LEU A 282 -9.02 -1.61 -4.55
CA LEU A 282 -9.22 -2.29 -5.84
C LEU A 282 -8.75 -1.45 -7.05
N THR A 283 -8.67 -0.13 -6.90
CA THR A 283 -8.07 0.77 -7.90
C THR A 283 -6.63 0.41 -8.23
N VAL A 284 -5.84 -0.12 -7.29
CA VAL A 284 -4.48 -0.59 -7.56
C VAL A 284 -4.50 -1.80 -8.51
N ALA A 285 -5.51 -2.67 -8.41
CA ALA A 285 -5.66 -3.79 -9.33
C ALA A 285 -5.83 -3.31 -10.78
N GLY A 286 -6.72 -2.32 -10.99
CA GLY A 286 -7.03 -1.78 -12.30
C GLY A 286 -5.97 -0.83 -12.87
N TYR A 287 -5.48 0.12 -12.07
CA TYR A 287 -4.61 1.20 -12.54
C TYR A 287 -3.11 0.90 -12.42
N ALA A 288 -2.70 -0.10 -11.63
CA ALA A 288 -1.28 -0.43 -11.45
C ALA A 288 -0.97 -1.88 -11.84
N LEU A 289 -1.64 -2.86 -11.21
CA LEU A 289 -1.34 -4.28 -11.39
C LEU A 289 -1.61 -4.74 -12.83
N LEU A 290 -2.79 -4.44 -13.38
CA LEU A 290 -3.17 -4.86 -14.74
C LEU A 290 -2.25 -4.25 -15.82
N PRO A 291 -1.96 -2.93 -15.84
CA PRO A 291 -0.97 -2.38 -16.77
C PRO A 291 0.41 -3.02 -16.65
N VAL A 292 0.86 -3.32 -15.42
CA VAL A 292 2.13 -4.02 -15.19
C VAL A 292 2.10 -5.44 -15.75
N TRP A 293 1.01 -6.19 -15.55
CA TRP A 293 0.85 -7.52 -16.15
C TRP A 293 0.93 -7.46 -17.67
N MET A 294 0.16 -6.55 -18.29
CA MET A 294 0.16 -6.37 -19.73
C MET A 294 1.56 -6.04 -20.25
N LEU A 295 2.28 -5.12 -19.58
CA LEU A 295 3.65 -4.78 -19.94
C LEU A 295 4.59 -5.99 -19.88
N LEU A 296 4.55 -6.77 -18.80
CA LEU A 296 5.41 -7.96 -18.65
C LEU A 296 5.10 -9.04 -19.68
N VAL A 297 3.81 -9.25 -20.01
CA VAL A 297 3.37 -10.17 -21.07
C VAL A 297 3.85 -9.68 -22.43
N LEU A 298 3.69 -8.40 -22.76
CA LEU A 298 4.16 -7.82 -24.03
C LEU A 298 5.68 -7.95 -24.18
N VAL A 299 6.44 -7.69 -23.11
CA VAL A 299 7.91 -7.89 -23.10
C VAL A 299 8.27 -9.36 -23.33
N TYR A 300 7.51 -10.30 -22.75
CA TYR A 300 7.70 -11.73 -22.97
C TYR A 300 7.36 -12.15 -24.41
N LEU A 301 6.25 -11.69 -24.97
CA LEU A 301 5.84 -11.99 -26.35
C LEU A 301 6.81 -11.40 -27.37
N ALA A 302 7.27 -10.16 -27.16
CA ALA A 302 8.29 -9.53 -28.01
C ALA A 302 9.60 -10.32 -28.02
N LYS A 303 9.98 -10.93 -26.89
CA LYS A 303 11.12 -11.85 -26.81
C LYS A 303 10.89 -13.13 -27.62
N LEU A 304 9.72 -13.76 -27.51
CA LEU A 304 9.40 -14.98 -28.28
C LEU A 304 9.43 -14.71 -29.79
N TRP A 305 8.82 -13.59 -30.22
CA TRP A 305 8.78 -13.19 -31.62
C TRP A 305 10.18 -12.98 -32.21
N ARG A 306 11.08 -12.34 -31.46
CA ARG A 306 12.49 -12.17 -31.85
C ARG A 306 13.25 -13.49 -31.97
N ASN A 307 13.04 -14.41 -31.03
CA ASN A 307 13.71 -15.71 -31.07
C ASN A 307 13.22 -16.58 -32.24
N GLY A 308 11.96 -16.44 -32.67
CA GLY A 308 11.39 -17.19 -33.80
C GLY A 308 11.89 -16.74 -35.17
N HIS A 309 12.37 -15.51 -35.33
CA HIS A 309 12.80 -14.95 -36.63
C HIS A 309 14.29 -15.15 -36.97
N GLY A 310 15.02 -16.02 -36.24
CA GLY A 310 16.31 -16.58 -36.69
C GLY A 310 17.48 -15.60 -36.94
N LYS A 311 17.36 -14.33 -36.57
CA LYS A 311 18.33 -13.24 -36.80
C LYS A 311 18.15 -12.24 -35.65
N THR A 312 19.15 -11.74 -34.92
CA THR A 312 20.56 -11.49 -35.19
C THR A 312 21.24 -11.30 -33.84
N ASN A 313 22.54 -11.63 -33.77
CA ASN A 313 23.49 -11.07 -32.81
C ASN A 313 23.59 -9.54 -33.00
N ILE A 314 22.53 -8.79 -32.65
CA ILE A 314 22.65 -7.34 -32.45
C ILE A 314 23.36 -7.18 -31.10
N ALA A 315 24.67 -7.35 -31.15
CA ALA A 315 25.59 -6.99 -30.10
C ALA A 315 25.36 -5.51 -29.77
N GLY A 316 24.93 -5.20 -28.54
CA GLY A 316 24.99 -3.83 -28.03
C GLY A 316 23.84 -3.41 -27.13
N HIS A 317 22.64 -3.97 -27.30
CA HIS A 317 21.52 -3.66 -26.42
C HIS A 317 21.14 -4.87 -25.58
N ASN A 318 21.47 -4.79 -24.28
CA ASN A 318 20.99 -5.69 -23.23
C ASN A 318 19.46 -5.63 -23.16
N ILE A 319 18.79 -6.24 -24.13
CA ILE A 319 17.34 -6.35 -24.13
C ILE A 319 16.98 -7.22 -22.95
N VAL A 320 16.23 -6.63 -22.03
CA VAL A 320 15.75 -7.25 -20.83
C VAL A 320 14.86 -8.43 -21.20
N CYS A 321 15.43 -9.63 -21.15
CA CYS A 321 14.68 -10.86 -21.31
C CYS A 321 14.00 -11.19 -19.97
N ILE A 322 12.67 -11.25 -19.98
CA ILE A 322 11.89 -11.94 -18.95
C ILE A 322 11.78 -13.42 -19.33
N GLY A 323 11.98 -14.32 -18.38
CA GLY A 323 11.72 -15.75 -18.57
C GLY A 323 10.30 -16.11 -18.16
N MET A 324 9.84 -17.27 -18.62
CA MET A 324 8.50 -17.77 -18.28
C MET A 324 8.35 -17.99 -16.76
N LYS A 325 9.42 -18.42 -16.09
CA LYS A 325 9.48 -18.57 -14.62
C LYS A 325 9.31 -17.23 -13.90
N GLU A 326 9.97 -16.16 -14.37
CA GLU A 326 9.81 -14.83 -13.80
C GLU A 326 8.41 -14.27 -14.00
N LEU A 327 7.82 -14.46 -15.20
CA LEU A 327 6.46 -14.02 -15.50
C LEU A 327 5.43 -14.74 -14.63
N PHE A 328 5.42 -16.07 -14.61
CA PHE A 328 4.49 -16.83 -13.76
C PHE A 328 4.73 -16.60 -12.28
N GLY A 329 6.00 -16.47 -11.86
CA GLY A 329 6.34 -16.13 -10.49
C GLY A 329 5.77 -14.77 -10.08
N PHE A 330 5.81 -13.77 -10.97
CA PHE A 330 5.19 -12.47 -10.74
C PHE A 330 3.67 -12.59 -10.62
N LEU A 331 3.02 -13.26 -11.57
CA LEU A 331 1.57 -13.46 -11.56
C LEU A 331 1.11 -14.15 -10.27
N ALA A 332 1.75 -15.27 -9.90
CA ALA A 332 1.43 -16.02 -8.69
C ALA A 332 1.64 -15.19 -7.42
N LEU A 333 2.76 -14.48 -7.28
CA LEU A 333 3.04 -13.65 -6.10
C LEU A 333 2.10 -12.44 -5.99
N SER A 334 1.73 -11.83 -7.10
CA SER A 334 0.79 -10.69 -7.09
C SER A 334 -0.67 -11.11 -6.86
N LEU A 335 -1.03 -12.33 -7.24
CA LEU A 335 -2.34 -12.92 -6.95
C LEU A 335 -2.47 -13.48 -5.53
N PHE A 336 -1.36 -13.86 -4.89
CA PHE A 336 -1.38 -14.49 -3.56
C PHE A 336 -2.14 -13.67 -2.51
N PRO A 337 -1.89 -12.36 -2.32
CA PRO A 337 -2.69 -11.54 -1.39
C PRO A 337 -4.17 -11.53 -1.75
N PHE A 338 -4.47 -11.40 -3.05
CA PHE A 338 -5.83 -11.31 -3.56
C PHE A 338 -6.62 -12.61 -3.36
N PHE A 339 -5.96 -13.77 -3.48
CA PHE A 339 -6.59 -15.07 -3.33
C PHE A 339 -7.22 -15.26 -1.94
N LEU A 340 -6.53 -14.90 -0.87
CA LEU A 340 -7.04 -15.10 0.49
C LEU A 340 -8.16 -14.12 0.86
N TRP A 341 -8.07 -12.89 0.36
CA TRP A 341 -9.18 -11.95 0.44
C TRP A 341 -10.39 -12.42 -0.37
N SER A 342 -10.14 -13.02 -1.54
CA SER A 342 -11.20 -13.61 -2.36
C SER A 342 -11.84 -14.79 -1.65
N LEU A 343 -11.06 -15.64 -0.99
CA LEU A 343 -11.57 -16.74 -0.18
C LEU A 343 -12.42 -16.20 0.98
N ARG A 344 -11.98 -15.15 1.67
CA ARG A 344 -12.77 -14.48 2.71
C ARG A 344 -14.12 -14.00 2.16
N ASN A 345 -14.12 -13.37 0.99
CA ASN A 345 -15.35 -12.86 0.37
C ASN A 345 -16.26 -14.05 -0.02
N LEU A 346 -15.74 -15.04 -0.75
CA LEU A 346 -16.49 -16.24 -1.12
C LEU A 346 -17.08 -17.00 0.07
N SER A 347 -16.30 -17.20 1.14
CA SER A 347 -16.70 -18.00 2.30
C SER A 347 -17.55 -17.22 3.31
N TYR A 348 -17.25 -15.94 3.53
CA TYR A 348 -17.76 -15.18 4.69
C TYR A 348 -18.46 -13.86 4.36
N GLY A 349 -18.42 -13.29 3.14
CA GLY A 349 -19.12 -12.01 2.87
C GLY A 349 -19.26 -11.51 1.42
N SER A 350 -20.33 -10.76 1.15
CA SER A 350 -20.67 -10.03 -0.11
C SER A 350 -20.63 -10.74 -1.47
N GLY A 351 -20.22 -12.00 -1.55
CA GLY A 351 -20.09 -12.72 -2.82
C GLY A 351 -18.83 -12.30 -3.60
N SER A 352 -18.98 -11.44 -4.61
CA SER A 352 -17.91 -11.10 -5.56
C SER A 352 -16.65 -10.53 -4.88
N PRO A 353 -15.44 -11.06 -5.15
CA PRO A 353 -14.19 -10.51 -4.62
C PRO A 353 -13.82 -9.15 -5.21
N PHE A 354 -14.48 -8.76 -6.30
CA PHE A 354 -14.31 -7.48 -6.98
C PHE A 354 -15.40 -6.46 -6.59
N PHE A 355 -16.20 -6.77 -5.56
CA PHE A 355 -17.26 -5.90 -5.07
C PHE A 355 -16.76 -4.45 -4.86
N PRO A 356 -17.50 -3.43 -5.34
CA PRO A 356 -18.88 -3.53 -5.83
C PRO A 356 -19.00 -3.92 -7.30
N MET A 357 -17.89 -3.96 -8.02
CA MET A 357 -17.90 -4.43 -9.40
C MET A 357 -18.30 -5.91 -9.40
N PHE A 358 -19.09 -6.30 -10.41
CA PHE A 358 -19.48 -7.69 -10.60
C PHE A 358 -20.29 -8.29 -9.43
N ARG A 359 -20.94 -7.47 -8.59
CA ARG A 359 -21.74 -7.94 -7.44
C ARG A 359 -22.88 -8.88 -7.82
N ASP A 360 -23.32 -8.84 -9.07
CA ASP A 360 -24.41 -9.67 -9.58
C ASP A 360 -23.94 -11.03 -10.10
N LEU A 361 -22.62 -11.25 -10.24
CA LEU A 361 -22.08 -12.51 -10.77
C LEU A 361 -22.04 -13.64 -9.74
N LEU A 362 -22.03 -13.30 -8.45
CA LEU A 362 -21.94 -14.29 -7.37
C LEU A 362 -23.06 -14.05 -6.35
N PRO A 363 -23.70 -15.12 -5.86
CA PRO A 363 -24.72 -15.00 -4.85
C PRO A 363 -24.15 -14.34 -3.60
N VAL A 364 -24.91 -13.39 -3.07
CA VAL A 364 -24.58 -12.65 -1.85
C VAL A 364 -25.38 -13.29 -0.72
N LYS A 365 -24.80 -13.47 0.47
CA LYS A 365 -25.55 -14.02 1.60
C LYS A 365 -26.74 -13.12 1.95
N PRO A 366 -27.86 -13.68 2.46
CA PRO A 366 -29.08 -12.91 2.76
C PRO A 366 -28.83 -11.66 3.61
N GLU A 367 -27.91 -11.73 4.57
CA GLU A 367 -27.57 -10.60 5.46
C GLU A 367 -27.01 -9.38 4.70
N PHE A 368 -26.43 -9.60 3.52
CA PHE A 368 -25.83 -8.58 2.67
C PHE A 368 -26.74 -8.17 1.50
N GLU A 369 -27.89 -8.84 1.29
CA GLU A 369 -28.83 -8.45 0.22
C GLU A 369 -29.44 -7.07 0.44
N ILE A 370 -29.59 -6.64 1.70
CA ILE A 370 -30.11 -5.31 2.03
C ILE A 370 -29.28 -4.18 1.41
N VAL A 371 -27.98 -4.44 1.21
CA VAL A 371 -27.02 -3.51 0.59
C VAL A 371 -27.15 -3.49 -0.95
N ARG A 372 -27.66 -4.57 -1.56
CA ARG A 372 -27.98 -4.60 -3.01
C ARG A 372 -29.27 -3.84 -3.31
N ARG A 373 -30.27 -3.92 -2.43
CA ARG A 373 -31.65 -3.45 -2.69
C ARG A 373 -31.84 -1.93 -2.64
N ASN A 374 -30.87 -1.16 -2.14
CA ASN A 374 -30.98 0.30 -2.08
C ASN A 374 -30.47 0.97 -3.39
N MET A 375 -31.30 0.92 -4.45
CA MET A 375 -30.99 1.49 -5.77
C MET A 375 -30.87 3.02 -5.77
N ALA A 376 -31.42 3.72 -4.76
CA ALA A 376 -31.36 5.18 -4.65
C ALA A 376 -29.96 5.71 -4.28
N ILE A 377 -29.13 4.87 -3.65
CA ILE A 377 -27.80 5.26 -3.13
C ILE A 377 -26.67 4.61 -3.93
N ASN A 378 -26.89 3.40 -4.47
CA ASN A 378 -25.87 2.63 -5.19
C ASN A 378 -26.16 2.57 -6.70
N THR A 379 -25.74 3.60 -7.46
CA THR A 379 -25.79 3.61 -8.94
C THR A 379 -24.69 2.74 -9.56
N LEU A 380 -24.72 1.46 -9.23
CA LEU A 380 -23.81 0.43 -9.74
C LEU A 380 -24.58 -0.44 -10.74
N TYR A 381 -24.21 -0.32 -12.01
CA TYR A 381 -24.86 -1.02 -13.11
C TYR A 381 -24.40 -2.49 -13.20
N PRO A 382 -25.29 -3.42 -13.59
CA PRO A 382 -24.93 -4.83 -13.74
C PRO A 382 -23.88 -5.02 -14.84
N LEU A 383 -23.04 -6.05 -14.73
CA LEU A 383 -22.05 -6.36 -15.76
C LEU A 383 -22.68 -7.15 -16.92
N SER A 384 -23.60 -6.51 -17.61
CA SER A 384 -24.26 -7.01 -18.81
C SER A 384 -24.18 -5.94 -19.88
N LEU A 385 -24.42 -6.29 -21.15
CA LEU A 385 -24.58 -5.30 -22.20
C LEU A 385 -25.62 -4.24 -21.80
N HIS A 386 -26.72 -4.68 -21.18
CA HIS A 386 -27.75 -3.79 -20.65
C HIS A 386 -27.21 -2.84 -19.58
N GLY A 387 -26.48 -3.33 -18.58
CA GLY A 387 -25.91 -2.46 -17.54
C GLY A 387 -24.81 -1.54 -18.08
N GLY A 388 -24.01 -1.97 -19.06
CA GLY A 388 -23.08 -1.10 -19.77
C GLY A 388 -23.79 0.04 -20.52
N LEU A 389 -24.89 -0.28 -21.21
CA LEU A 389 -25.74 0.72 -21.86
C LEU A 389 -26.43 1.64 -20.85
N SER A 390 -26.92 1.12 -19.72
CA SER A 390 -27.48 1.93 -18.63
C SER A 390 -26.43 2.84 -17.99
N ALA A 391 -25.20 2.36 -17.84
CA ALA A 391 -24.08 3.17 -17.34
C ALA A 391 -23.76 4.32 -18.29
N LEU A 392 -23.67 4.04 -19.59
CA LEU A 392 -23.46 5.06 -20.62
C LEU A 392 -24.63 6.04 -20.70
N ALA A 393 -25.87 5.57 -20.63
CA ALA A 393 -27.06 6.41 -20.61
C ALA A 393 -27.14 7.32 -19.37
N SER A 394 -26.58 6.88 -18.24
CA SER A 394 -26.49 7.69 -17.02
C SER A 394 -25.31 8.66 -17.00
N LEU A 395 -24.38 8.54 -17.95
CA LEU A 395 -23.16 9.34 -17.96
C LEU A 395 -23.46 10.86 -17.98
N PRO A 396 -24.43 11.38 -18.77
CA PRO A 396 -24.76 12.80 -18.74
C PRO A 396 -25.23 13.30 -17.38
N SER A 397 -26.12 12.56 -16.70
CA SER A 397 -26.61 12.95 -15.37
C SER A 397 -25.53 12.83 -14.30
N LYS A 398 -24.63 11.84 -14.40
CA LYS A 398 -23.46 11.73 -13.52
C LYS A 398 -22.44 12.84 -13.77
N LEU A 399 -22.22 13.25 -15.02
CA LEU A 399 -21.37 14.39 -15.36
C LEU A 399 -21.99 15.72 -14.88
N GLN A 400 -23.31 15.87 -15.02
CA GLN A 400 -24.05 17.02 -14.50
C GLN A 400 -23.99 17.06 -12.97
N TYR A 401 -24.20 15.92 -12.30
CA TYR A 401 -24.02 15.81 -10.86
C TYR A 401 -22.58 16.12 -10.46
N ALA A 402 -21.57 15.59 -11.14
CA ALA A 402 -20.17 15.92 -10.84
C ALA A 402 -19.85 17.42 -11.07
N ALA A 403 -20.49 18.06 -12.04
CA ALA A 403 -20.37 19.49 -12.29
C ALA A 403 -21.10 20.36 -11.25
N MET A 404 -22.23 19.87 -10.72
CA MET A 404 -23.08 20.56 -9.74
C MET A 404 -22.69 20.30 -8.29
N ALA A 405 -22.28 19.07 -7.97
CA ALA A 405 -21.77 18.62 -6.68
C ALA A 405 -20.31 19.06 -6.46
N ARG A 406 -20.02 20.32 -6.78
CA ARG A 406 -18.86 20.97 -6.16
C ARG A 406 -19.10 20.94 -4.67
N SER A 407 -18.12 20.43 -3.92
CA SER A 407 -18.14 20.49 -2.47
C SER A 407 -18.52 21.90 -2.02
N PRO A 408 -19.49 22.09 -1.10
CA PRO A 408 -19.84 23.40 -0.57
C PRO A 408 -18.67 24.14 0.09
N GLY A 409 -17.48 23.52 0.22
CA GLY A 409 -16.23 24.17 0.62
C GLY A 409 -15.40 24.81 -0.52
N PHE A 410 -15.93 24.95 -1.73
CA PHE A 410 -15.28 25.63 -2.87
C PHE A 410 -16.04 26.86 -3.38
N LEU A 411 -16.61 27.64 -2.45
CA LEU A 411 -17.08 29.01 -2.69
C LEU A 411 -16.31 30.00 -1.83
#